data_AF-D2NQ67-F1
#
_entry.id   AF-D2NQ67-F1
#
_cell.length_a   1.000
_cell.length_b   1.000
_cell.length_c   1.000
_cell.angle_alpha   90.00
_cell.angle_beta   90.00
_cell.angle_gamma   90.00
#
_symmetry.space_group_name_H-M   'P 1'
#
loop_
_entity.id
_entity.type
_entity.pdbx_description
1 polymer ?
#
loop_
_entity_poly.entity_id
_entity_poly.type
_entity_poly.pdbx_seq_one_letter_code
_entity_poly.pdbx_strand_id
1 'polypeptide(L)'
;MKFFDKLGKLEQGIGRTVGLSKGFGTFAKADVANRVRIMMDDESYVDGSGRTMAPNVYTLRFAPVDFPRVREWGNPFAVELCDLAISHARAQGYTLIGAVRVTFNVLDSLSEGEFEVVATFEPFSVPEAPASPSLRGATNYAPVRPPRESSLPTRITKPAAQPAQPAHPAQPAQPAQPQAPVGRPSMPVAPPATAAPRFFLEIEGRMHPVDRLPFVLGRGSDADLRLDDKGVSRRHLQLSMQGGAVVASDMGSTNGTLINGVPLRAPVMLANGSLLRMGNTRIIFHSSTGGAR
;
A
#
# COMPACT_ATOMS: atom_id res chain seq x y z
N MET A 1 20.50 12.89 -27.47
CA MET A 1 21.39 13.58 -26.52
C MET A 1 20.57 13.95 -25.29
N LYS A 2 21.06 13.67 -24.06
CA LYS A 2 20.28 13.87 -22.83
C LYS A 2 20.34 15.35 -22.41
N PHE A 3 19.19 16.03 -22.35
CA PHE A 3 19.09 17.47 -22.04
C PHE A 3 19.35 17.83 -20.55
N PHE A 4 19.44 16.84 -19.66
CA PHE A 4 19.34 17.05 -18.21
C PHE A 4 20.67 17.10 -17.44
N ASP A 5 21.81 17.16 -18.11
CA ASP A 5 23.14 17.01 -17.49
C ASP A 5 23.61 18.22 -16.65
N LYS A 6 22.82 19.31 -16.58
CA LYS A 6 23.30 20.58 -16.01
C LYS A 6 22.23 21.39 -15.28
N LEU A 7 21.78 20.89 -14.12
CA LEU A 7 21.04 21.69 -13.13
C LEU A 7 21.28 21.11 -11.73
N GLY A 8 22.26 21.67 -11.03
CA GLY A 8 22.58 21.36 -9.64
C GLY A 8 22.72 22.64 -8.82
N LYS A 9 22.20 22.61 -7.59
CA LYS A 9 22.09 23.71 -6.61
C LYS A 9 21.05 24.81 -6.91
N LEU A 10 19.92 24.71 -6.22
CA LEU A 10 19.47 25.80 -5.36
C LEU A 10 18.87 25.20 -4.07
N GLU A 11 19.11 25.84 -2.94
CA GLU A 11 18.89 25.28 -1.60
C GLU A 11 17.53 25.62 -0.99
N GLN A 12 17.13 24.73 -0.06
CA GLN A 12 16.35 24.96 1.17
C GLN A 12 15.07 25.82 1.17
N GLY A 13 14.03 25.22 1.76
CA GLY A 13 13.13 25.93 2.66
C GLY A 13 11.78 26.35 2.07
N ILE A 14 10.75 25.56 2.37
CA ILE A 14 9.48 25.98 3.01
C ILE A 14 8.57 24.75 3.04
N GLY A 15 8.20 24.32 4.24
CA GLY A 15 7.22 23.24 4.42
C GLY A 15 5.82 23.69 4.01
N ARG A 16 5.43 23.36 2.77
CA ARG A 16 4.04 23.32 2.33
C ARG A 16 3.83 22.07 1.48
N THR A 17 3.17 21.08 2.08
CA THR A 17 2.65 19.92 1.37
C THR A 17 1.76 20.37 0.22
N VAL A 18 1.85 19.67 -0.92
CA VAL A 18 1.35 20.15 -2.22
C VAL A 18 2.18 21.36 -2.69
N GLY A 19 3.35 21.05 -3.27
CA GLY A 19 4.33 22.03 -3.73
C GLY A 19 3.88 22.79 -4.99
N LEU A 20 3.02 23.79 -4.80
CA LEU A 20 2.59 24.71 -5.87
C LEU A 20 3.81 25.41 -6.48
N SER A 21 4.08 25.16 -7.75
CA SER A 21 5.18 25.76 -8.48
C SER A 21 4.71 27.07 -9.10
N LYS A 22 4.91 28.17 -8.38
CA LYS A 22 4.65 29.52 -8.90
C LYS A 22 5.87 30.03 -9.66
N GLY A 23 5.89 29.84 -10.98
CA GLY A 23 6.85 30.49 -11.86
C GLY A 23 6.48 31.96 -12.08
N PHE A 24 7.47 32.86 -12.08
CA PHE A 24 7.29 34.18 -12.68
C PHE A 24 7.46 34.04 -14.21
N GLY A 25 6.35 33.79 -14.91
CA GLY A 25 6.31 33.50 -16.35
C GLY A 25 6.16 32.00 -16.67
N THR A 26 6.23 31.66 -17.96
CA THR A 26 5.90 30.30 -18.43
C THR A 26 6.96 29.26 -18.04
N PHE A 27 6.55 28.23 -17.30
CA PHE A 27 7.42 27.14 -16.87
C PHE A 27 7.94 26.27 -18.04
N ALA A 28 9.13 25.70 -17.88
CA ALA A 28 9.73 24.76 -18.82
C ALA A 28 9.69 23.31 -18.30
N LYS A 29 10.04 22.36 -19.17
CA LYS A 29 10.27 20.95 -18.80
C LYS A 29 11.26 20.79 -17.64
N ALA A 30 12.25 21.68 -17.54
CA ALA A 30 13.26 21.66 -16.50
C ALA A 30 12.69 21.99 -15.11
N ASP A 31 11.78 22.96 -15.00
CA ASP A 31 11.11 23.32 -13.74
C ASP A 31 10.25 22.16 -13.23
N VAL A 32 9.51 21.53 -14.14
CA VAL A 32 8.70 20.35 -13.86
C VAL A 32 9.57 19.18 -13.37
N ALA A 33 10.66 18.88 -14.09
CA ALA A 33 11.61 17.85 -13.72
C ALA A 33 12.30 18.13 -12.37
N ASN A 34 12.63 19.39 -12.09
CA ASN A 34 13.17 19.80 -10.80
C ASN A 34 12.14 19.62 -9.68
N ARG A 35 10.87 19.98 -9.92
CA ARG A 35 9.80 19.79 -8.94
C ARG A 35 9.55 18.32 -8.62
N VAL A 36 9.61 17.42 -9.61
CA VAL A 36 9.50 15.97 -9.37
C VAL A 36 10.60 15.47 -8.43
N ARG A 37 11.85 15.96 -8.56
CA ARG A 37 12.94 15.64 -7.61
C ARG A 37 12.65 16.19 -6.22
N ILE A 38 12.30 17.48 -6.11
CA ILE A 38 11.97 18.13 -4.83
C ILE A 38 10.84 17.40 -4.12
N MET A 39 9.80 16.97 -4.84
CA MET A 39 8.69 16.20 -4.26
C MET A 39 9.07 14.75 -3.91
N MET A 40 10.04 14.13 -4.61
CA MET A 40 10.60 12.84 -4.21
C MET A 40 11.37 12.95 -2.90
N ASP A 41 12.24 13.96 -2.78
CA ASP A 41 13.06 14.22 -1.60
C ASP A 41 12.17 14.61 -0.39
N ASP A 42 11.24 15.57 -0.58
CA ASP A 42 10.27 15.98 0.47
C ASP A 42 9.45 14.79 0.96
N GLU A 43 8.73 14.10 0.08
CA GLU A 43 7.80 13.02 0.47
C GLU A 43 8.48 11.67 0.75
N SER A 44 9.81 11.60 0.69
CA SER A 44 10.54 10.43 1.18
C SER A 44 10.33 10.22 2.68
N TYR A 45 10.40 8.97 3.14
CA TYR A 45 10.34 8.62 4.56
C TYR A 45 11.25 7.45 4.88
N VAL A 46 11.67 7.29 6.14
CA VAL A 46 12.43 6.11 6.58
C VAL A 46 11.46 5.10 7.17
N ASP A 47 11.40 3.91 6.56
CA ASP A 47 10.64 2.75 7.04
C ASP A 47 11.33 2.13 8.27
N GLY A 48 10.58 1.39 9.09
CA GLY A 48 11.11 0.64 10.24
C GLY A 48 12.30 -0.29 9.96
N SER A 49 12.56 -0.67 8.69
CA SER A 49 13.77 -1.36 8.24
C SER A 49 15.04 -0.47 8.21
N GLY A 50 14.95 0.83 8.49
CA GLY A 50 16.01 1.82 8.30
C GLY A 50 16.27 2.20 6.84
N ARG A 51 15.35 1.87 5.92
CA ARG A 51 15.47 2.19 4.48
C ARG A 51 14.64 3.41 4.14
N THR A 52 15.21 4.37 3.40
CA THR A 52 14.46 5.49 2.86
C THR A 52 13.60 5.03 1.68
N MET A 53 12.29 5.17 1.81
CA MET A 53 11.27 4.87 0.81
C MET A 53 10.97 6.14 0.02
N ALA A 54 10.90 6.04 -1.31
CA ALA A 54 10.52 7.13 -2.20
C ALA A 54 9.15 6.85 -2.87
N PRO A 55 8.35 7.90 -3.13
CA PRO A 55 7.10 7.77 -3.85
C PRO A 55 7.34 7.28 -5.28
N ASN A 56 6.42 6.50 -5.82
CA ASN A 56 6.51 5.92 -7.16
C ASN A 56 5.47 6.47 -8.14
N VAL A 57 4.46 7.22 -7.69
CA VAL A 57 3.41 7.75 -8.57
C VAL A 57 3.38 9.27 -8.49
N TYR A 58 3.53 9.91 -9.65
CA TYR A 58 3.59 11.36 -9.79
C TYR A 58 2.40 11.85 -10.63
N THR A 59 1.50 12.60 -10.00
CA THR A 59 0.41 13.28 -10.71
C THR A 59 0.76 14.76 -10.82
N LEU A 60 1.00 15.22 -12.03
CA LEU A 60 1.28 16.61 -12.33
C LEU A 60 0.00 17.27 -12.82
N ARG A 61 -0.40 18.36 -12.18
CA ARG A 61 -1.62 19.10 -12.47
C ARG A 61 -1.25 20.49 -12.98
N PHE A 62 -1.85 20.90 -14.07
CA PHE A 62 -1.57 22.16 -14.75
C PHE A 62 -2.85 22.98 -14.91
N ALA A 63 -2.70 24.30 -15.00
CA ALA A 63 -3.81 25.18 -15.35
C ALA A 63 -4.39 24.82 -16.73
N PRO A 64 -5.72 25.00 -16.95
CA PRO A 64 -6.35 24.71 -18.24
C PRO A 64 -5.71 25.44 -19.42
N VAL A 65 -5.18 26.64 -19.19
CA VAL A 65 -4.52 27.49 -20.20
C VAL A 65 -3.16 26.96 -20.64
N ASP A 66 -2.39 26.33 -19.74
CA ASP A 66 -1.07 25.78 -20.02
C ASP A 66 -1.13 24.34 -20.56
N PHE A 67 -2.19 23.59 -20.24
CA PHE A 67 -2.30 22.18 -20.59
C PHE A 67 -2.16 21.86 -22.10
N PRO A 68 -2.64 22.68 -23.06
CA PRO A 68 -2.40 22.46 -24.48
C PRO A 68 -0.91 22.33 -24.82
N ARG A 69 -0.06 23.22 -24.28
CA ARG A 69 1.41 23.18 -24.44
C ARG A 69 2.04 21.96 -23.77
N VAL A 70 1.53 21.56 -22.60
CA VAL A 70 1.99 20.33 -21.91
C VAL A 70 1.66 19.08 -22.73
N ARG A 71 0.51 19.05 -23.42
CA ARG A 71 0.13 17.94 -24.30
C ARG A 71 1.07 17.76 -25.49
N GLU A 72 1.68 18.83 -26.00
CA GLU A 72 2.71 18.76 -27.06
C GLU A 72 3.98 18.03 -26.60
N TRP A 73 4.30 18.06 -25.30
CA TRP A 73 5.43 17.29 -24.75
C TRP A 73 5.15 15.79 -24.73
N GLY A 74 3.87 15.41 -24.57
CA GLY A 74 3.33 14.08 -24.76
C GLY A 74 3.99 12.96 -23.93
N ASN A 75 3.80 11.73 -24.40
CA ASN A 75 4.36 10.53 -23.78
C ASN A 75 5.91 10.55 -23.66
N PRO A 76 6.70 11.08 -24.62
CA PRO A 76 8.16 11.13 -24.47
C PRO A 76 8.60 11.83 -23.18
N PHE A 77 7.95 12.94 -22.82
CA PHE A 77 8.29 13.67 -21.58
C PHE A 77 7.87 12.92 -20.31
N ALA A 78 6.77 12.16 -20.34
CA ALA A 78 6.41 11.28 -19.23
C ALA A 78 7.48 10.19 -19.00
N VAL A 79 8.01 9.61 -20.08
CA VAL A 79 9.12 8.63 -20.01
C VAL A 79 10.41 9.28 -19.49
N GLU A 80 10.74 10.50 -19.94
CA GLU A 80 11.88 11.28 -19.40
C GLU A 80 11.74 11.50 -17.88
N LEU A 81 10.54 11.85 -17.40
CA LEU A 81 10.26 12.04 -15.97
C LEU A 81 10.34 10.72 -15.18
N CYS A 82 9.93 9.59 -15.75
CA CYS A 82 10.10 8.27 -15.12
C CYS A 82 11.59 7.89 -14.98
N ASP A 83 12.40 8.02 -16.04
CA ASP A 83 13.84 7.73 -16.00
C ASP A 83 14.56 8.65 -15.00
N LEU A 84 14.15 9.91 -14.95
CA LEU A 84 14.65 10.93 -14.03
C LEU A 84 14.33 10.61 -12.57
N ALA A 85 13.10 10.19 -12.25
CA ALA A 85 12.72 9.74 -10.91
C ALA A 85 13.50 8.47 -10.50
N ILE A 86 13.54 7.44 -11.36
CA ILE A 86 14.28 6.19 -11.08
C ILE A 86 15.77 6.49 -10.84
N SER A 87 16.37 7.33 -11.67
CA SER A 87 17.79 7.71 -11.55
C SER A 87 18.06 8.54 -10.30
N HIS A 88 17.15 9.44 -9.92
CA HIS A 88 17.28 10.26 -8.71
C HIS A 88 17.15 9.43 -7.43
N ALA A 89 16.14 8.55 -7.35
CA ALA A 89 15.98 7.61 -6.24
C ALA A 89 17.25 6.76 -6.04
N ARG A 90 17.80 6.20 -7.13
CA ARG A 90 19.06 5.43 -7.08
C ARG A 90 20.24 6.27 -6.60
N ALA A 91 20.36 7.53 -7.04
CA ALA A 91 21.44 8.43 -6.64
C ALA A 91 21.37 8.81 -5.15
N GLN A 92 20.16 8.98 -4.60
CA GLN A 92 19.94 9.26 -3.17
C GLN A 92 19.90 8.00 -2.28
N GLY A 93 20.01 6.80 -2.85
CA GLY A 93 19.89 5.53 -2.12
C GLY A 93 18.47 5.17 -1.69
N TYR A 94 17.45 5.81 -2.28
CA TYR A 94 16.04 5.55 -1.97
C TYR A 94 15.53 4.27 -2.62
N THR A 95 14.60 3.60 -1.94
CA THR A 95 13.89 2.41 -2.42
C THR A 95 12.51 2.79 -2.93
N LEU A 96 12.15 2.38 -4.15
CA LEU A 96 10.83 2.57 -4.74
C LEU A 96 9.97 1.32 -4.48
N ILE A 97 8.72 1.51 -4.02
CA ILE A 97 7.83 0.39 -3.63
C ILE A 97 7.17 -0.31 -4.85
N GLY A 98 7.23 0.31 -6.03
CA GLY A 98 6.65 -0.24 -7.26
C GLY A 98 7.19 0.42 -8.52
N ALA A 99 6.53 0.14 -9.65
CA ALA A 99 6.83 0.81 -10.92
C ALA A 99 6.60 2.33 -10.81
N VAL A 100 7.47 3.11 -11.44
CA VAL A 100 7.30 4.57 -11.49
C VAL A 100 6.26 4.95 -12.54
N ARG A 101 5.27 5.74 -12.15
CA ARG A 101 4.18 6.23 -13.01
C ARG A 101 4.14 7.75 -12.98
N VAL A 102 3.93 8.35 -14.14
CA VAL A 102 3.80 9.82 -14.32
C VAL A 102 2.52 10.09 -15.10
N THR A 103 1.66 10.97 -14.57
CA THR A 103 0.36 11.32 -15.18
C THR A 103 0.22 12.84 -15.26
N PHE A 104 -0.34 13.33 -16.36
CA PHE A 104 -0.62 14.76 -16.58
C PHE A 104 -2.13 15.02 -16.54
N ASN A 105 -2.57 15.92 -15.66
CA ASN A 105 -3.97 16.28 -15.46
C ASN A 105 -4.17 17.81 -15.58
N VAL A 106 -5.40 18.22 -15.86
CA VAL A 106 -5.86 19.61 -15.68
C VAL A 106 -6.36 19.78 -14.25
N LEU A 107 -6.18 20.97 -13.68
CA LEU A 107 -6.84 21.40 -12.45
C LEU A 107 -7.29 22.86 -12.59
N ASP A 108 -8.60 23.08 -12.64
CA ASP A 108 -9.23 24.39 -12.93
C ASP A 108 -8.97 25.48 -11.86
N SER A 109 -8.46 25.10 -10.68
CA SER A 109 -8.10 26.04 -9.61
C SER A 109 -6.66 26.58 -9.70
N LEU A 110 -5.90 26.23 -10.74
CA LEU A 110 -4.54 26.74 -10.98
C LEU A 110 -4.55 27.93 -11.94
N SER A 111 -3.73 28.94 -11.63
CA SER A 111 -3.54 30.12 -12.49
C SER A 111 -2.55 29.83 -13.63
N GLU A 112 -2.52 30.68 -14.66
CA GLU A 112 -1.49 30.62 -15.71
C GLU A 112 -0.07 30.59 -15.11
N GLY A 113 0.78 29.70 -15.62
CA GLY A 113 2.15 29.50 -15.13
C GLY A 113 2.26 28.73 -13.81
N GLU A 114 1.14 28.37 -13.17
CA GLU A 114 1.12 27.53 -11.97
C GLU A 114 0.92 26.06 -12.31
N PHE A 115 1.75 25.20 -11.71
CA PHE A 115 1.57 23.76 -11.75
C PHE A 115 1.84 23.12 -10.40
N GLU A 116 1.19 21.99 -10.16
CA GLU A 116 1.27 21.23 -8.93
C GLU A 116 1.83 19.84 -9.24
N VAL A 117 2.71 19.33 -8.39
CA VAL A 117 3.20 17.95 -8.47
C VAL A 117 2.82 17.24 -7.18
N VAL A 118 2.00 16.20 -7.30
CA VAL A 118 1.61 15.34 -6.19
C VAL A 118 2.38 14.03 -6.34
N ALA A 119 3.26 13.76 -5.38
CA ALA A 119 4.00 12.50 -5.30
C ALA A 119 3.31 11.57 -4.30
N THR A 120 3.10 10.32 -4.69
CA THR A 120 2.27 9.36 -3.96
C THR A 120 2.90 7.97 -3.94
N PHE A 121 2.54 7.20 -2.92
CA PHE A 121 2.95 5.81 -2.77
C PHE A 121 1.79 4.92 -3.23
N GLU A 122 2.02 4.12 -4.27
CA GLU A 122 1.10 3.09 -4.72
C GLU A 122 1.86 1.75 -4.68
N PRO A 123 1.53 0.84 -3.73
CA PRO A 123 2.16 -0.48 -3.71
C PRO A 123 1.82 -1.22 -5.01
N PHE A 124 2.69 -2.15 -5.42
CA PHE A 124 2.41 -3.01 -6.57
C PHE A 124 1.21 -3.92 -6.29
N SER A 125 0.02 -3.43 -6.63
CA SER A 125 -1.18 -4.24 -6.71
C SER A 125 -1.14 -5.00 -8.02
N VAL A 126 -1.01 -6.33 -7.95
CA VAL A 126 -1.58 -7.15 -9.02
C VAL A 126 -3.08 -6.82 -9.07
N PRO A 127 -3.65 -6.47 -10.24
CA PRO A 127 -5.09 -6.43 -10.34
C PRO A 127 -5.59 -7.83 -9.97
N GLU A 128 -6.44 -7.93 -8.96
CA GLU A 128 -7.12 -9.19 -8.64
C GLU A 128 -7.81 -9.63 -9.93
N ALA A 129 -7.35 -10.75 -10.49
CA ALA A 129 -7.91 -11.26 -11.73
C ALA A 129 -9.42 -11.40 -11.50
N PRO A 130 -10.27 -10.75 -12.32
CA PRO A 130 -11.69 -10.60 -11.99
C PRO A 130 -12.24 -11.98 -11.73
N ALA A 131 -12.72 -12.19 -10.49
CA ALA A 131 -13.09 -13.50 -9.98
C ALA A 131 -13.98 -14.19 -11.02
N SER A 132 -13.44 -15.23 -11.67
CA SER A 132 -14.09 -15.88 -12.81
C SER A 132 -15.53 -16.18 -12.42
N PRO A 133 -16.54 -15.62 -13.09
CA PRO A 133 -17.91 -15.73 -12.63
C PRO A 133 -18.26 -17.21 -12.56
N SER A 134 -18.47 -17.70 -11.33
CA SER A 134 -18.87 -19.07 -11.04
C SER A 134 -20.26 -19.30 -11.60
N LEU A 135 -20.32 -19.61 -12.90
CA LEU A 135 -21.53 -19.90 -13.66
C LEU A 135 -22.22 -21.13 -13.05
N ARG A 136 -23.15 -20.85 -12.13
CA ARG A 136 -24.15 -21.83 -11.72
C ARG A 136 -25.00 -22.17 -12.94
N GLY A 137 -24.84 -23.38 -13.45
CA GLY A 137 -25.76 -23.96 -14.45
C GLY A 137 -25.14 -24.18 -15.83
N ALA A 138 -24.21 -25.13 -15.92
CA ALA A 138 -23.93 -25.84 -17.17
C ALA A 138 -23.46 -27.28 -16.85
N THR A 139 -24.42 -28.19 -16.65
CA THR A 139 -24.16 -29.63 -16.73
C THR A 139 -23.79 -30.02 -18.17
N ASN A 140 -22.94 -31.04 -18.32
CA ASN A 140 -22.45 -31.62 -19.57
C ASN A 140 -21.40 -30.80 -20.35
N TYR A 141 -20.14 -30.94 -19.95
CA TYR A 141 -19.12 -31.46 -20.88
C TYR A 141 -18.24 -32.46 -20.13
N ALA A 142 -18.25 -33.72 -20.56
CA ALA A 142 -17.31 -34.72 -20.05
C ALA A 142 -15.93 -34.49 -20.70
N PRO A 143 -14.82 -34.53 -19.93
CA PRO A 143 -13.49 -34.39 -20.51
C PRO A 143 -13.17 -35.62 -21.36
N VAL A 144 -13.10 -35.43 -22.68
CA VAL A 144 -12.61 -36.46 -23.61
C VAL A 144 -11.13 -36.69 -23.31
N ARG A 145 -10.82 -37.85 -22.76
CA ARG A 145 -9.45 -38.26 -22.42
C ARG A 145 -8.65 -38.45 -23.72
N PRO A 146 -7.48 -37.81 -23.91
CA PRO A 146 -6.66 -38.06 -25.09
C PRO A 146 -6.20 -39.54 -25.11
N PRO A 147 -6.09 -40.17 -26.30
CA PRO A 147 -5.62 -41.55 -26.41
C PRO A 147 -4.21 -41.71 -25.84
N ARG A 148 -3.99 -42.80 -25.12
CA ARG A 148 -2.64 -43.25 -24.75
C ARG A 148 -2.14 -44.21 -25.81
N GLU A 149 -1.33 -43.73 -26.75
CA GLU A 149 -0.54 -44.63 -27.59
C GLU A 149 0.71 -45.09 -26.82
N SER A 150 0.73 -46.39 -26.52
CA SER A 150 1.96 -47.14 -26.27
C SER A 150 2.68 -47.28 -27.62
N SER A 151 4.00 -47.22 -27.75
CA SER A 151 4.84 -48.40 -27.51
C SER A 151 6.35 -48.12 -27.65
N LEU A 152 7.12 -48.53 -26.64
CA LEU A 152 8.33 -49.40 -26.70
C LEU A 152 9.62 -48.93 -27.45
N PRO A 153 10.83 -49.48 -27.14
CA PRO A 153 11.19 -50.50 -26.14
C PRO A 153 12.32 -50.13 -25.13
N THR A 154 12.50 -51.06 -24.19
CA THR A 154 13.53 -51.23 -23.15
C THR A 154 14.98 -51.38 -23.69
N ARG A 155 16.08 -51.38 -22.90
CA ARG A 155 16.34 -52.23 -21.70
C ARG A 155 17.69 -51.94 -20.99
N ILE A 156 17.81 -52.50 -19.76
CA ILE A 156 18.99 -52.84 -18.92
C ILE A 156 19.11 -51.91 -17.68
N THR A 157 19.28 -52.32 -16.41
CA THR A 157 19.11 -53.58 -15.58
C THR A 157 19.14 -53.15 -14.08
N LYS A 158 18.72 -53.87 -13.03
CA LYS A 158 17.92 -55.10 -12.77
C LYS A 158 17.53 -55.09 -11.26
N PRO A 159 16.31 -55.50 -10.83
CA PRO A 159 15.89 -55.44 -9.42
C PRO A 159 15.98 -56.79 -8.65
N ALA A 160 15.90 -56.72 -7.31
CA ALA A 160 15.54 -57.77 -6.34
C ALA A 160 15.26 -57.09 -4.96
N ALA A 161 14.34 -57.51 -4.08
CA ALA A 161 13.39 -58.62 -4.09
C ALA A 161 12.07 -58.29 -3.33
N GLN A 162 11.03 -59.10 -3.60
CA GLN A 162 9.70 -59.21 -2.94
C GLN A 162 9.77 -60.18 -1.72
N PRO A 163 8.68 -60.63 -1.02
CA PRO A 163 7.23 -60.46 -1.26
C PRO A 163 6.36 -60.08 -0.02
N ALA A 164 5.03 -60.06 -0.20
CA ALA A 164 3.96 -59.76 0.77
C ALA A 164 3.49 -60.97 1.62
N GLN A 165 2.56 -60.74 2.59
CA GLN A 165 1.30 -61.52 2.77
C GLN A 165 0.38 -60.91 3.90
N PRO A 166 -0.89 -61.36 4.11
CA PRO A 166 -2.01 -60.46 4.46
C PRO A 166 -2.79 -60.73 5.79
N ALA A 167 -3.75 -59.83 6.04
CA ALA A 167 -4.98 -59.86 6.86
C ALA A 167 -5.28 -60.99 7.88
N HIS A 168 -5.74 -60.58 9.07
CA HIS A 168 -6.66 -61.32 9.97
C HIS A 168 -7.55 -60.32 10.77
N PRO A 169 -8.65 -60.77 11.42
CA PRO A 169 -9.88 -59.96 11.54
C PRO A 169 -10.25 -59.54 12.98
N ALA A 170 -11.42 -58.91 13.11
CA ALA A 170 -11.93 -58.29 14.34
C ALA A 170 -12.13 -59.26 15.53
N GLN A 171 -12.01 -58.70 16.75
CA GLN A 171 -12.50 -59.29 18.00
C GLN A 171 -13.42 -58.32 18.76
N PRO A 172 -14.31 -58.82 19.66
CA PRO A 172 -15.49 -58.08 20.11
C PRO A 172 -15.25 -57.17 21.32
N ALA A 173 -16.23 -56.30 21.58
CA ALA A 173 -16.24 -55.37 22.70
C ALA A 173 -16.31 -56.05 24.08
N GLN A 174 -15.72 -55.39 25.09
CA GLN A 174 -16.01 -55.61 26.51
C GLN A 174 -16.61 -54.33 27.13
N PRO A 175 -17.65 -54.42 27.98
CA PRO A 175 -18.34 -53.26 28.56
C PRO A 175 -17.61 -52.67 29.78
N ALA A 176 -18.00 -51.44 30.13
CA ALA A 176 -17.34 -50.59 31.13
C ALA A 176 -17.53 -51.01 32.60
N GLN A 177 -16.61 -50.55 33.46
CA GLN A 177 -16.83 -50.39 34.91
C GLN A 177 -16.82 -48.89 35.30
N PRO A 178 -17.67 -48.43 36.25
CA PRO A 178 -17.87 -47.00 36.50
C PRO A 178 -17.30 -46.47 37.83
N GLN A 179 -17.26 -45.12 37.95
CA GLN A 179 -17.11 -44.27 39.16
C GLN A 179 -15.69 -44.11 39.77
N ALA A 180 -15.31 -42.98 40.40
CA ALA A 180 -15.73 -41.56 40.32
C ALA A 180 -14.61 -40.64 40.93
N PRO A 181 -14.83 -39.36 41.30
CA PRO A 181 -13.98 -38.25 40.86
C PRO A 181 -12.75 -37.95 41.76
N VAL A 182 -11.66 -37.51 41.13
CA VAL A 182 -10.59 -36.75 41.82
C VAL A 182 -10.53 -35.34 41.22
N GLY A 183 -10.85 -34.34 42.03
CA GLY A 183 -10.86 -32.94 41.61
C GLY A 183 -9.48 -32.48 41.17
N ARG A 184 -9.39 -31.92 39.96
CA ARG A 184 -8.21 -31.15 39.53
C ARG A 184 -8.43 -29.68 39.88
N PRO A 185 -7.44 -28.98 40.45
CA PRO A 185 -7.56 -27.55 40.71
C PRO A 185 -7.77 -26.80 39.39
N SER A 186 -8.71 -25.85 39.40
CA SER A 186 -9.00 -25.00 38.27
C SER A 186 -7.77 -24.18 37.89
N MET A 187 -7.15 -24.48 36.75
CA MET A 187 -6.27 -23.50 36.11
C MET A 187 -7.12 -22.28 35.72
N PRO A 188 -6.63 -21.05 35.92
CA PRO A 188 -7.33 -19.88 35.43
C PRO A 188 -7.45 -19.99 33.91
N VAL A 189 -8.67 -19.82 33.40
CA VAL A 189 -8.89 -19.56 31.98
C VAL A 189 -8.04 -18.33 31.64
N ALA A 190 -7.01 -18.54 30.81
CA ALA A 190 -6.31 -17.41 30.21
C ALA A 190 -7.37 -16.53 29.52
N PRO A 191 -7.37 -15.20 29.72
CA PRO A 191 -8.31 -14.35 29.02
C PRO A 191 -8.21 -14.63 27.52
N PRO A 192 -9.33 -14.62 26.77
CA PRO A 192 -9.30 -14.91 25.34
C PRO A 192 -8.23 -14.00 24.72
N ALA A 193 -7.26 -14.62 24.04
CA ALA A 193 -6.13 -13.91 23.47
C ALA A 193 -6.65 -12.70 22.70
N THR A 194 -6.42 -11.50 23.24
CA THR A 194 -6.85 -10.25 22.62
C THR A 194 -6.25 -10.24 21.24
N ALA A 195 -7.10 -10.44 20.22
CA ALA A 195 -6.66 -10.67 18.87
C ALA A 195 -5.70 -9.55 18.50
N ALA A 196 -4.43 -9.90 18.22
CA ALA A 196 -3.38 -8.91 18.05
C ALA A 196 -3.87 -7.84 17.06
N PRO A 197 -3.69 -6.54 17.37
CA PRO A 197 -4.28 -5.46 16.59
C PRO A 197 -3.92 -5.66 15.12
N ARG A 198 -4.93 -5.88 14.29
CA ARG A 198 -4.73 -6.20 12.87
C ARG A 198 -4.21 -5.01 12.08
N PHE A 199 -4.22 -3.82 12.68
CA PHE A 199 -3.80 -2.58 12.07
C PHE A 199 -2.81 -1.85 12.97
N PHE A 200 -1.80 -1.26 12.35
CA PHE A 200 -0.78 -0.46 13.01
C PHE A 200 -0.59 0.86 12.25
N LEU A 201 -0.16 1.88 12.97
CA LEU A 201 0.16 3.19 12.47
C LEU A 201 1.64 3.45 12.76
N GLU A 202 2.48 3.47 11.73
CA GLU A 202 3.90 3.78 11.89
C GLU A 202 4.09 5.30 11.91
N ILE A 203 4.70 5.82 12.97
CA ILE A 203 4.99 7.25 13.16
C ILE A 203 6.45 7.35 13.60
N GLU A 204 7.28 8.06 12.83
CA GLU A 204 8.73 8.19 13.11
C GLU A 204 9.42 6.84 13.37
N GLY A 205 9.06 5.80 12.61
CA GLY A 205 9.56 4.42 12.77
C GLY A 205 9.00 3.65 13.96
N ARG A 206 8.07 4.23 14.75
CA ARG A 206 7.39 3.54 15.86
C ARG A 206 6.03 3.02 15.43
N MET A 207 5.79 1.73 15.69
CA MET A 207 4.52 1.08 15.39
C MET A 207 3.51 1.29 16.54
N HIS A 208 2.47 2.07 16.29
CA HIS A 208 1.35 2.26 17.20
C HIS A 208 0.21 1.30 16.85
N PRO A 209 -0.23 0.41 17.76
CA PRO A 209 -1.36 -0.48 17.49
C PRO A 209 -2.68 0.30 17.40
N VAL A 210 -3.59 -0.17 16.54
CA VAL A 210 -4.99 0.25 16.51
C VAL A 210 -5.82 -0.87 17.13
N ASP A 211 -6.03 -0.79 18.45
CA ASP A 211 -6.71 -1.81 19.27
C ASP A 211 -8.24 -1.81 19.12
N ARG A 212 -8.84 -0.67 18.75
CA ARG A 212 -10.28 -0.52 18.55
C ARG A 212 -10.61 0.40 17.38
N LEU A 213 -11.83 0.28 16.86
CA LEU A 213 -12.42 1.18 15.88
C LEU A 213 -13.84 1.58 16.35
N PRO A 214 -14.27 2.86 16.22
CA PRO A 214 -13.52 3.97 15.64
C PRO A 214 -12.28 4.36 16.46
N PHE A 215 -11.26 4.85 15.75
CA PHE A 215 -9.97 5.26 16.30
C PHE A 215 -9.68 6.71 15.87
N VAL A 216 -9.51 7.62 16.83
CA VAL A 216 -9.34 9.05 16.58
C VAL A 216 -7.87 9.45 16.68
N LEU A 217 -7.37 10.11 15.65
CA LEU A 217 -6.05 10.72 15.63
C LEU A 217 -6.20 12.24 15.77
N GLY A 218 -5.32 12.87 16.54
CA GLY A 218 -5.34 14.31 16.75
C GLY A 218 -4.40 14.76 17.85
N ARG A 219 -4.29 16.07 18.10
CA ARG A 219 -3.44 16.62 19.18
C ARG A 219 -4.16 16.72 20.54
N GLY A 220 -5.48 16.54 20.55
CA GLY A 220 -6.31 16.66 21.75
C GLY A 220 -6.14 15.49 22.71
N SER A 221 -6.59 15.67 23.95
CA SER A 221 -6.72 14.59 24.94
C SER A 221 -7.88 13.62 24.66
N ASP A 222 -8.74 13.95 23.70
CA ASP A 222 -9.86 13.14 23.20
C ASP A 222 -9.45 12.23 22.01
N ALA A 223 -8.18 12.29 21.59
CA ALA A 223 -7.64 11.43 20.56
C ALA A 223 -7.06 10.14 21.17
N ASP A 224 -7.30 9.01 20.51
CA ASP A 224 -6.79 7.70 20.88
C ASP A 224 -5.29 7.60 20.60
N LEU A 225 -4.85 8.20 19.48
CA LEU A 225 -3.45 8.46 19.19
C LEU A 225 -3.19 9.97 19.18
N ARG A 226 -2.54 10.42 20.24
CA ARG A 226 -2.18 11.83 20.42
C ARG A 226 -0.90 12.18 19.65
N LEU A 227 -1.02 13.11 18.71
CA LEU A 227 0.07 13.62 17.87
C LEU A 227 0.56 14.98 18.38
N ASP A 228 1.85 15.14 18.63
CA ASP A 228 2.43 16.40 19.12
C ASP A 228 2.81 17.36 17.97
N ASP A 229 1.81 17.77 17.19
CA ASP A 229 2.00 18.59 16.00
C ASP A 229 1.03 19.79 15.99
N LYS A 230 1.58 21.00 15.91
CA LYS A 230 0.80 22.25 15.92
C LYS A 230 -0.17 22.37 14.73
N GLY A 231 0.18 21.77 13.59
CA GLY A 231 -0.67 21.66 12.40
C GLY A 231 -1.78 20.61 12.52
N VAL A 232 -1.80 19.80 13.58
CA VAL A 232 -2.82 18.80 13.83
C VAL A 232 -3.93 19.35 14.75
N SER A 233 -5.17 19.31 14.25
CA SER A 233 -6.39 19.62 15.01
C SER A 233 -6.63 18.68 16.20
N ARG A 234 -7.43 19.11 17.18
CA ARG A 234 -7.65 18.36 18.44
C ARG A 234 -8.21 16.95 18.19
N ARG A 235 -9.22 16.85 17.34
CA ARG A 235 -9.71 15.64 16.67
C ARG A 235 -9.49 15.93 15.19
N HIS A 236 -8.67 15.16 14.50
CA HIS A 236 -8.24 15.46 13.14
C HIS A 236 -8.82 14.45 12.15
N LEU A 237 -8.62 13.17 12.43
CA LEU A 237 -8.99 12.06 11.57
C LEU A 237 -9.62 10.95 12.40
N GLN A 238 -10.68 10.35 11.89
CA GLN A 238 -11.27 9.13 12.43
C GLN A 238 -11.03 7.97 11.47
N LEU A 239 -10.41 6.90 11.96
CA LEU A 239 -10.43 5.60 11.30
C LEU A 239 -11.68 4.83 11.77
N SER A 240 -12.41 4.23 10.85
CA SER A 240 -13.63 3.47 11.12
C SER A 240 -13.61 2.15 10.35
N MET A 241 -14.28 1.11 10.85
CA MET A 241 -14.45 -0.14 10.08
C MET A 241 -15.71 -0.04 9.22
N GLN A 242 -15.60 -0.23 7.90
CA GLN A 242 -16.74 -0.38 6.99
C GLN A 242 -16.48 -1.50 5.99
N GLY A 243 -17.42 -2.43 5.82
CA GLY A 243 -17.29 -3.53 4.85
C GLY A 243 -16.08 -4.46 5.06
N GLY A 244 -15.49 -4.48 6.25
CA GLY A 244 -14.25 -5.22 6.54
C GLY A 244 -12.94 -4.47 6.22
N ALA A 245 -13.03 -3.25 5.69
CA ALA A 245 -11.89 -2.36 5.46
C ALA A 245 -11.86 -1.19 6.45
N VAL A 246 -10.65 -0.66 6.71
CA VAL A 246 -10.49 0.58 7.48
C VAL A 246 -10.73 1.76 6.55
N VAL A 247 -11.61 2.68 6.96
CA VAL A 247 -11.96 3.90 6.24
C VAL A 247 -11.52 5.10 7.07
N ALA A 248 -10.71 5.97 6.47
CA ALA A 248 -10.31 7.24 7.05
C ALA A 248 -11.32 8.34 6.70
N SER A 249 -11.72 9.14 7.68
CA SER A 249 -12.63 10.29 7.54
C SER A 249 -12.08 11.51 8.29
N ASP A 250 -11.87 12.63 7.58
CA ASP A 250 -11.45 13.88 8.19
C ASP A 250 -12.56 14.44 9.09
N MET A 251 -12.21 14.96 10.27
CA MET A 251 -13.16 15.43 11.29
C MET A 251 -13.40 16.95 11.25
N GLY A 252 -13.19 17.60 10.10
CA GLY A 252 -13.21 19.06 9.98
C GLY A 252 -11.91 19.69 10.47
N SER A 253 -10.79 19.09 10.08
CA SER A 253 -9.46 19.56 10.44
C SER A 253 -9.13 20.90 9.76
N THR A 254 -8.25 21.68 10.39
CA THR A 254 -7.95 23.05 9.94
C THR A 254 -7.05 23.08 8.70
N ASN A 255 -6.17 22.09 8.56
CA ASN A 255 -5.21 22.00 7.45
C ASN A 255 -5.55 20.90 6.44
N GLY A 256 -6.59 20.09 6.71
CA GLY A 256 -6.92 18.90 5.94
C GLY A 256 -6.01 17.71 6.25
N THR A 257 -6.55 16.51 6.04
CA THR A 257 -5.78 15.27 5.91
C THR A 257 -5.41 15.03 4.45
N LEU A 258 -4.19 14.55 4.19
CA LEU A 258 -3.77 14.02 2.89
C LEU A 258 -3.59 12.50 3.01
N ILE A 259 -4.10 11.73 2.05
CA ILE A 259 -3.86 10.29 1.93
C ILE A 259 -3.18 10.04 0.59
N ASN A 260 -2.00 9.44 0.61
CA ASN A 260 -1.15 9.24 -0.56
C ASN A 260 -1.07 10.53 -1.40
N GLY A 261 -0.72 11.66 -0.77
CA GLY A 261 -0.63 12.99 -1.39
C GLY A 261 -1.96 13.64 -1.84
N VAL A 262 -3.10 12.94 -1.80
CA VAL A 262 -4.40 13.47 -2.24
C VAL A 262 -5.22 14.00 -1.05
N PRO A 263 -5.82 15.21 -1.12
CA PRO A 263 -6.61 15.75 -0.01
C PRO A 263 -7.88 14.96 0.24
N LEU A 264 -8.10 14.59 1.50
CA LEU A 264 -9.24 13.80 1.95
C LEU A 264 -10.51 14.65 2.01
N ARG A 265 -11.32 14.62 0.95
CA ARG A 265 -12.59 15.37 0.85
C ARG A 265 -13.85 14.56 1.20
N ALA A 266 -13.72 13.24 1.25
CA ALA A 266 -14.78 12.28 1.57
C ALA A 266 -14.13 11.05 2.24
N PRO A 267 -14.88 10.16 2.90
CA PRO A 267 -14.32 8.94 3.49
C PRO A 267 -13.61 8.06 2.45
N VAL A 268 -12.38 7.62 2.73
CA VAL A 268 -11.54 6.81 1.83
C VAL A 268 -11.08 5.53 2.52
N MET A 269 -11.18 4.39 1.83
CA MET A 269 -10.63 3.11 2.29
C MET A 269 -9.10 3.13 2.27
N LEU A 270 -8.47 2.73 3.38
CA LEU A 270 -7.02 2.59 3.50
C LEU A 270 -6.58 1.20 3.04
N ALA A 271 -5.59 1.16 2.15
CA ALA A 271 -4.85 -0.04 1.79
C ALA A 271 -3.56 -0.15 2.64
N ASN A 272 -3.02 -1.37 2.77
CA ASN A 272 -1.72 -1.57 3.42
C ASN A 272 -0.62 -0.69 2.79
N GLY A 273 0.16 0.00 3.61
CA GLY A 273 1.20 0.93 3.17
C GLY A 273 0.68 2.32 2.79
N SER A 274 -0.59 2.66 3.05
CA SER A 274 -1.11 4.00 2.76
C SER A 274 -0.42 5.05 3.65
N LEU A 275 0.12 6.11 3.03
CA LEU A 275 0.73 7.24 3.73
C LEU A 275 -0.34 8.29 4.03
N LEU A 276 -0.58 8.54 5.31
CA LEU A 276 -1.43 9.61 5.82
C LEU A 276 -0.53 10.76 6.28
N ARG A 277 -0.85 11.99 5.87
CA ARG A 277 -0.14 13.22 6.31
C ARG A 277 -1.15 14.21 6.89
N MET A 278 -0.87 14.66 8.11
CA MET A 278 -1.69 15.61 8.87
C MET A 278 -0.76 16.62 9.53
N GLY A 279 -0.86 17.90 9.13
CA GLY A 279 0.17 18.88 9.50
C GLY A 279 1.53 18.48 8.92
N ASN A 280 2.55 18.38 9.79
CA ASN A 280 3.88 17.88 9.44
C ASN A 280 4.04 16.38 9.75
N THR A 281 3.11 15.78 10.49
CA THR A 281 3.17 14.37 10.88
C THR A 281 2.87 13.45 9.71
N ARG A 282 3.76 12.49 9.47
CA ARG A 282 3.61 11.37 8.52
C ARG A 282 3.28 10.09 9.27
N ILE A 283 2.29 9.35 8.78
CA ILE A 283 1.79 8.13 9.41
C ILE A 283 1.56 7.07 8.32
N ILE A 284 2.18 5.90 8.43
CA ILE A 284 1.94 4.81 7.47
C ILE A 284 0.94 3.84 8.09
N PHE A 285 -0.15 3.59 7.38
CA PHE A 285 -1.14 2.58 7.77
C PHE A 285 -0.70 1.19 7.32
N HIS A 286 -0.44 0.31 8.27
CA HIS A 286 -0.15 -1.09 8.04
C HIS A 286 -1.36 -1.94 8.43
N SER A 287 -1.81 -2.82 7.55
CA SER A 287 -2.79 -3.86 7.85
C SER A 287 -2.13 -5.23 7.77
N SER A 288 -2.08 -5.92 8.90
CA SER A 288 -1.77 -7.35 8.93
C SER A 288 -2.94 -8.11 8.30
N THR A 289 -2.82 -8.39 7.00
CA THR A 289 -3.69 -9.34 6.30
C THR A 289 -3.46 -10.74 6.86
N GLY A 290 -4.10 -11.03 7.98
CA GLY A 290 -4.23 -12.37 8.52
C GLY A 290 -5.07 -13.20 7.56
N GLY A 291 -4.43 -13.73 6.52
CA GLY A 291 -5.04 -14.61 5.54
C GLY A 291 -5.49 -15.92 6.18
N ALA A 292 -6.72 -15.93 6.67
CA ALA A 292 -7.43 -17.16 6.97
C ALA A 292 -7.70 -17.88 5.64
N ARG A 293 -7.06 -19.04 5.48
CA ARG A 293 -7.33 -20.02 4.42
C ARG A 293 -8.72 -20.63 4.56
#